data_AF-D3DDD1-F1
#
_entry.id   AF-D3DDD1-F1
#
_cell.length_a   1.000
_cell.length_b   1.000
_cell.length_c   1.000
_cell.angle_alpha   90.00
_cell.angle_beta   90.00
_cell.angle_gamma   90.00
#
_symmetry.space_group_name_H-M   'P 1'
#
loop_
_entity.id
_entity.type
_entity.pdbx_description
1 polymer ?
#
loop_
_entity_poly.entity_id
_entity_poly.type
_entity_poly.pdbx_seq_one_letter_code
_entity_poly.pdbx_strand_id
1 'polypeptide(L)'
;MTQPPPPNFYAGSTIDADDLQGIAGGPGRTAYIPTLTNISIGNGTRAGWYRWLNSGLILIVVRIRIGSTTTISGTIEISLPSGVTLDTTIPQLGNTTALDSVSFQRYSGVAIMGATTFQRLVYQPTGQVGANATYPFSWADTDWFAASVLGHTV
;
A
#
# COMPACT_ATOMS: atom_id res chain seq x y z
N MET A 1 5.94 -15.34 4.69
CA MET A 1 5.70 -15.32 6.16
C MET A 1 4.26 -15.78 6.38
N THR A 2 4.01 -16.70 7.30
CA THR A 2 2.66 -17.26 7.53
C THR A 2 1.87 -16.41 8.52
N GLN A 3 0.57 -16.27 8.31
CA GLN A 3 -0.34 -15.63 9.27
C GLN A 3 -0.23 -16.34 10.63
N PRO A 4 -0.14 -15.62 11.76
CA PRO A 4 -0.25 -16.25 13.07
C PRO A 4 -1.63 -16.93 13.22
N PRO A 5 -1.71 -18.12 13.84
CA PRO A 5 -2.97 -18.82 14.04
C PRO A 5 -3.92 -17.98 14.91
N PRO A 6 -5.23 -17.96 14.60
CA PRO A 6 -6.20 -17.26 15.43
C PRO A 6 -6.32 -17.94 16.81
N PRO A 7 -6.53 -17.19 17.90
CA PRO A 7 -6.79 -17.76 19.22
C PRO A 7 -8.13 -18.51 19.25
N ASN A 8 -8.18 -19.64 19.97
CA ASN A 8 -9.42 -20.39 20.21
C ASN A 8 -10.15 -19.84 21.44
N PHE A 9 -11.42 -19.45 21.28
CA PHE A 9 -12.30 -19.05 22.40
C PHE A 9 -13.18 -20.22 22.83
N TYR A 10 -13.18 -20.51 24.13
CA TYR A 10 -14.06 -21.50 24.72
C TYR A 10 -15.16 -20.81 25.53
N ALA A 11 -16.38 -21.36 25.51
CA ALA A 11 -17.46 -20.81 26.33
C ALA A 11 -17.07 -20.86 27.82
N GLY A 12 -17.11 -19.70 28.48
CA GLY A 12 -16.74 -19.56 29.90
C GLY A 12 -15.27 -19.26 30.18
N SER A 13 -14.41 -19.12 29.15
CA SER A 13 -13.05 -18.63 29.35
C SER A 13 -13.04 -17.11 29.59
N THR A 14 -12.22 -16.64 30.53
CA THR A 14 -11.85 -15.23 30.63
C THR A 14 -10.96 -14.88 29.45
N ILE A 15 -11.36 -13.89 28.66
CA ILE A 15 -10.55 -13.32 27.58
C ILE A 15 -9.64 -12.27 28.20
N ASP A 16 -8.33 -12.43 28.08
CA ASP A 16 -7.38 -11.42 28.51
C ASP A 16 -6.96 -10.45 27.37
N ALA A 17 -6.08 -9.50 27.68
CA ALA A 17 -5.62 -8.52 26.72
C ALA A 17 -4.76 -9.13 25.60
N ASP A 18 -4.15 -10.29 25.83
CA ASP A 18 -3.31 -10.98 24.85
C ASP A 18 -4.19 -11.81 23.88
N ASP A 19 -5.26 -12.43 24.40
CA ASP A 19 -6.31 -13.05 23.60
C ASP A 19 -7.03 -12.02 22.70
N LEU A 20 -7.32 -10.84 23.24
CA LEU A 20 -7.85 -9.72 22.46
C LEU A 20 -6.86 -9.21 21.43
N GLN A 21 -5.55 -9.26 21.66
CA GLN A 21 -4.57 -8.90 20.63
C GLN A 21 -4.53 -9.91 19.48
N GLY A 22 -4.77 -11.19 19.77
CA GLY A 22 -4.97 -12.22 18.75
C GLY A 22 -6.28 -12.07 17.96
N ILE A 23 -7.35 -11.53 18.57
CA ILE A 23 -8.63 -11.20 17.88
C ILE A 23 -8.58 -9.84 17.18
N ALA A 24 -7.92 -8.84 17.76
CA ALA A 24 -7.93 -7.45 17.30
C ALA A 24 -6.93 -7.16 16.17
N GLY A 25 -6.32 -8.22 15.64
CA GLY A 25 -5.60 -8.21 14.38
C GLY A 25 -4.09 -8.21 14.54
N GLY A 26 -3.53 -9.41 14.58
CA GLY A 26 -2.13 -9.70 14.25
C GLY A 26 -1.06 -8.93 15.04
N PRO A 27 0.22 -9.18 14.75
CA PRO A 27 1.31 -8.37 15.29
C PRO A 27 1.10 -6.89 14.92
N GLY A 28 1.65 -5.99 15.73
CA GLY A 28 1.66 -4.55 15.47
C GLY A 28 2.19 -4.18 14.08
N ARG A 29 2.07 -2.90 13.72
CA ARG A 29 2.52 -2.40 12.40
C ARG A 29 3.96 -2.84 12.12
N THR A 30 4.15 -3.64 11.09
CA THR A 30 5.46 -4.07 10.64
C THR A 30 5.92 -3.14 9.54
N ALA A 31 7.03 -2.42 9.77
CA ALA A 31 7.61 -1.55 8.76
C ALA A 31 8.16 -2.37 7.59
N TYR A 32 8.05 -1.83 6.37
CA TYR A 32 8.72 -2.39 5.21
C TYR A 32 9.16 -1.28 4.24
N ILE A 33 10.17 -1.56 3.44
CA ILE A 33 10.65 -0.67 2.39
C ILE A 33 10.18 -1.24 1.05
N PRO A 34 9.22 -0.59 0.36
CA PRO A 34 8.74 -1.10 -0.91
C PRO A 34 9.84 -1.02 -1.98
N THR A 35 9.92 -2.02 -2.85
CA THR A 35 10.62 -1.89 -4.12
C THR A 35 9.71 -1.18 -5.10
N LEU A 36 10.30 -0.41 -6.01
CA LEU A 36 9.55 0.39 -6.97
C LEU A 36 9.94 -0.01 -8.39
N THR A 37 8.97 -0.11 -9.27
CA THR A 37 9.15 -0.36 -10.70
C THR A 37 8.83 0.93 -11.46
N ASN A 38 9.62 1.23 -12.51
CA ASN A 38 9.48 2.43 -13.36
C ASN A 38 9.65 3.77 -12.63
N ILE A 39 10.19 3.77 -11.41
CA ILE A 39 10.61 4.95 -10.67
C ILE A 39 11.93 4.67 -9.97
N SER A 40 12.94 5.50 -10.23
CA SER A 40 14.18 5.53 -9.46
C SER A 40 14.09 6.67 -8.46
N ILE A 41 14.05 6.35 -7.16
CA ILE A 41 13.73 7.35 -6.12
C ILE A 41 14.83 8.40 -5.92
N GLY A 42 16.08 8.11 -6.27
CA GLY A 42 17.19 9.04 -6.06
C GLY A 42 17.30 9.50 -4.60
N ASN A 43 17.27 10.82 -4.37
CA ASN A 43 17.26 11.45 -3.05
C ASN A 43 15.86 11.58 -2.41
N GLY A 44 14.81 11.05 -3.03
CA GLY A 44 13.48 10.95 -2.44
C GLY A 44 13.41 9.91 -1.32
N THR A 45 12.23 9.75 -0.71
CA THR A 45 12.01 8.77 0.37
C THR A 45 10.88 7.81 0.05
N ARG A 46 11.00 6.58 0.55
CA ARG A 46 9.96 5.55 0.46
C ARG A 46 9.86 4.81 1.78
N ALA A 47 8.63 4.67 2.26
CA ALA A 47 8.35 3.94 3.49
C ALA A 47 6.96 3.30 3.39
N GLY A 48 6.81 2.13 3.99
CA GLY A 48 5.54 1.49 4.16
C GLY A 48 5.43 0.75 5.48
N TRP A 49 4.23 0.33 5.81
CA TRP A 49 3.96 -0.60 6.89
C TRP A 49 2.78 -1.48 6.51
N TYR A 50 2.71 -2.64 7.16
CA TYR A 50 1.56 -3.53 7.04
C TYR A 50 1.15 -4.08 8.40
N ARG A 51 -0.07 -4.58 8.48
CA ARG A 51 -0.62 -5.24 9.67
C ARG A 51 -1.61 -6.32 9.23
N TRP A 52 -1.49 -7.51 9.80
CA TRP A 52 -2.48 -8.56 9.66
C TRP A 52 -3.70 -8.24 10.52
N LEU A 53 -4.90 -8.36 9.97
CA LEU A 53 -6.14 -8.05 10.70
C LEU A 53 -6.90 -9.29 11.17
N ASN A 54 -6.94 -10.37 10.38
CA ASN A 54 -7.38 -11.75 10.67
C ASN A 54 -7.81 -12.46 9.37
N SER A 55 -7.88 -13.79 9.36
CA SER A 55 -8.47 -14.59 8.27
C SER A 55 -7.97 -14.21 6.87
N GLY A 56 -6.65 -14.15 6.69
CA GLY A 56 -6.03 -13.75 5.42
C GLY A 56 -6.09 -12.26 5.11
N LEU A 57 -6.72 -11.42 5.95
CA LEU A 57 -6.79 -9.98 5.71
C LEU A 57 -5.53 -9.26 6.18
N ILE A 58 -5.01 -8.40 5.31
CA ILE A 58 -3.84 -7.57 5.53
C ILE A 58 -4.12 -6.11 5.14
N LEU A 59 -3.81 -5.18 6.02
CA LEU A 59 -3.75 -3.75 5.71
C LEU A 59 -2.32 -3.39 5.33
N ILE A 60 -2.14 -2.75 4.18
CA ILE A 60 -0.84 -2.34 3.67
C ILE A 60 -0.93 -0.85 3.33
N VAL A 61 0.06 -0.07 3.77
CA VAL A 61 0.13 1.38 3.54
C VAL A 61 1.53 1.75 3.09
N VAL A 62 1.62 2.57 2.05
CA VAL A 62 2.88 3.10 1.51
C VAL A 62 2.81 4.61 1.33
N ARG A 63 3.96 5.26 1.46
CA ARG A 63 4.16 6.66 1.12
C ARG A 63 5.51 6.84 0.42
N ILE A 64 5.48 7.54 -0.70
CA ILE A 64 6.64 7.91 -1.50
C ILE A 64 6.70 9.43 -1.56
N ARG A 65 7.88 10.01 -1.30
CA ARG A 65 8.18 11.43 -1.51
C ARG A 65 9.21 11.54 -2.61
N ILE A 66 8.89 12.33 -3.63
CA ILE A 66 9.76 12.64 -4.76
C ILE A 66 10.88 13.57 -4.27
N GLY A 67 12.10 13.29 -4.72
CA GLY A 67 13.25 14.15 -4.55
C GLY A 67 13.72 14.72 -5.88
N SER A 68 14.57 15.75 -5.83
CA SER A 68 15.09 16.42 -7.03
C SER A 68 15.86 15.52 -8.02
N THR A 69 16.30 14.32 -7.62
CA THR A 69 16.94 13.33 -8.51
C THR A 69 16.07 12.11 -8.81
N THR A 70 14.80 12.13 -8.42
CA THR A 70 13.86 11.06 -8.77
C THR A 70 13.57 11.06 -10.28
N THR A 71 13.55 9.89 -10.90
CA THR A 71 13.16 9.71 -12.31
C THR A 71 12.01 8.72 -12.42
N ILE A 72 11.08 8.97 -13.35
CA ILE A 72 9.93 8.09 -13.63
C ILE A 72 9.93 7.77 -15.13
N SER A 73 9.93 6.49 -15.48
CA SER A 73 10.10 6.01 -16.86
C SER A 73 8.89 5.26 -17.42
N GLY A 74 7.82 5.11 -16.64
CA GLY A 74 6.63 4.36 -17.01
C GLY A 74 5.57 4.39 -15.92
N THR A 75 4.62 3.45 -15.97
CA THR A 75 3.60 3.31 -14.93
C THR A 75 4.23 2.87 -13.62
N ILE A 76 4.04 3.65 -12.57
CA ILE A 76 4.58 3.39 -11.24
C ILE A 76 3.91 2.14 -10.65
N GLU A 77 4.74 1.17 -10.27
CA GLU A 77 4.30 0.02 -9.48
C GLU A 77 5.08 -0.04 -8.16
N ILE A 78 4.40 -0.50 -7.10
CA ILE A 78 4.96 -0.55 -5.74
C ILE A 78 4.81 -1.98 -5.24
N SER A 79 5.88 -2.59 -4.74
CA SER A 79 5.77 -3.94 -4.19
C SER A 79 4.95 -3.99 -2.90
N LEU A 80 4.29 -5.12 -2.70
CA LEU A 80 3.80 -5.53 -1.39
C LEU A 80 4.97 -5.98 -0.49
N PRO A 81 4.74 -6.16 0.83
CA PRO A 81 5.72 -6.75 1.71
C PRO A 81 6.15 -8.15 1.22
N SER A 82 7.41 -8.52 1.50
CA SER A 82 7.94 -9.82 1.06
C SER A 82 7.12 -10.99 1.62
N GLY A 83 6.76 -11.93 0.74
CA GLY A 83 5.96 -13.10 1.10
C GLY A 83 4.46 -12.82 1.31
N VAL A 84 3.98 -11.62 0.96
CA VAL A 84 2.55 -11.33 0.85
C VAL A 84 2.13 -11.51 -0.61
N THR A 85 1.14 -12.36 -0.82
CA THR A 85 0.48 -12.54 -2.11
C THR A 85 -1.02 -12.36 -1.91
N LEU A 86 -1.60 -11.42 -2.63
CA LEU A 86 -3.04 -11.15 -2.61
C LEU A 86 -3.78 -12.19 -3.47
N ASP A 87 -4.95 -12.57 -3.02
CA ASP A 87 -5.91 -13.38 -3.76
C ASP A 87 -6.46 -12.59 -4.95
N THR A 88 -6.04 -13.00 -6.14
CA THR A 88 -6.46 -12.39 -7.41
C THR A 88 -7.79 -12.92 -7.93
N THR A 89 -8.40 -13.91 -7.26
CA THR A 89 -9.77 -14.36 -7.61
C THR A 89 -10.83 -13.37 -7.13
N ILE A 90 -10.47 -12.50 -6.19
CA ILE A 90 -11.31 -11.43 -5.66
C ILE A 90 -10.72 -10.09 -6.12
N PRO A 91 -11.53 -9.17 -6.69
CA PRO A 91 -11.05 -7.83 -7.01
C PRO A 91 -10.62 -7.08 -5.74
N GLN A 92 -9.35 -6.69 -5.67
CA GLN A 92 -8.81 -5.88 -4.57
C GLN A 92 -8.48 -4.48 -5.07
N LEU A 93 -9.06 -3.48 -4.41
CA LEU A 93 -8.84 -2.07 -4.71
C LEU A 93 -8.37 -1.36 -3.44
N GLY A 94 -7.36 -0.54 -3.60
CA GLY A 94 -6.88 0.38 -2.59
C GLY A 94 -7.30 1.81 -2.87
N ASN A 95 -7.08 2.69 -1.91
CA ASN A 95 -7.12 4.14 -2.11
C ASN A 95 -5.71 4.65 -2.41
N THR A 96 -5.62 5.71 -3.20
CA THR A 96 -4.37 6.44 -3.42
C THR A 96 -4.60 7.95 -3.35
N THR A 97 -3.59 8.68 -2.91
CA THR A 97 -3.59 10.15 -2.91
C THR A 97 -2.22 10.68 -3.33
N ALA A 98 -2.19 11.80 -4.03
CA ALA A 98 -0.98 12.52 -4.39
C ALA A 98 -1.11 14.01 -4.08
N LEU A 99 0.00 14.67 -3.80
CA LEU A 99 0.12 16.11 -3.68
C LEU A 99 1.10 16.61 -4.74
N ASP A 100 0.64 17.53 -5.57
CA ASP A 100 1.49 18.45 -6.33
C ASP A 100 1.87 19.60 -5.38
N SER A 101 3.14 19.67 -5.01
CA SER A 101 3.67 20.67 -4.09
C SER A 101 3.76 22.07 -4.70
N VAL A 102 3.87 22.17 -6.03
CA VAL A 102 3.99 23.43 -6.76
C VAL A 102 2.64 24.15 -6.79
N SER A 103 1.57 23.43 -7.12
CA SER A 103 0.21 23.98 -7.16
C SER A 103 -0.58 23.81 -5.86
N PHE A 104 -0.03 23.04 -4.92
CA PHE A 104 -0.68 22.60 -3.68
C PHE A 104 -2.00 21.84 -3.93
N GLN A 105 -2.14 21.19 -5.08
CA GLN A 105 -3.31 20.40 -5.45
C GLN A 105 -3.20 18.96 -4.95
N ARG A 106 -4.31 18.45 -4.41
CA ARG A 106 -4.43 17.05 -3.97
C ARG A 106 -5.23 16.25 -4.98
N TYR A 107 -4.69 15.11 -5.36
CA TYR A 107 -5.33 14.15 -6.22
C TYR A 107 -5.71 12.95 -5.38
N SER A 108 -6.96 12.50 -5.52
CA SER A 108 -7.46 11.28 -4.90
C SER A 108 -7.79 10.27 -5.98
N GLY A 109 -7.65 8.99 -5.65
CA GLY A 109 -7.75 7.94 -6.64
C GLY A 109 -7.88 6.55 -6.04
N VAL A 110 -7.81 5.58 -6.93
CA VAL A 110 -7.87 4.15 -6.63
C VAL A 110 -6.53 3.50 -6.98
N ALA A 111 -6.03 2.67 -6.09
CA ALA A 111 -4.92 1.77 -6.38
C ALA A 111 -5.47 0.43 -6.85
N ILE A 112 -5.08 0.01 -8.05
CA ILE A 112 -5.41 -1.30 -8.60
C ILE A 112 -4.31 -2.25 -8.18
N MET A 113 -4.70 -3.38 -7.60
CA MET A 113 -3.79 -4.35 -7.01
C MET A 113 -3.52 -5.50 -7.98
N GLY A 114 -2.26 -5.92 -8.06
CA GLY A 114 -1.86 -7.23 -8.57
C GLY A 114 -1.65 -8.21 -7.41
N ALA A 115 -1.23 -9.43 -7.73
CA ALA A 115 -0.93 -10.44 -6.71
C ALA A 115 0.16 -9.97 -5.71
N THR A 116 1.16 -9.23 -6.18
CA THR A 116 2.34 -8.86 -5.37
C THR A 116 2.68 -7.37 -5.43
N THR A 117 1.84 -6.55 -6.05
CA THR A 117 2.10 -5.11 -6.23
C THR A 117 0.83 -4.26 -6.12
N PHE A 118 1.01 -3.00 -5.74
CA PHE A 118 0.14 -1.91 -6.20
C PHE A 118 0.47 -1.70 -7.68
N GLN A 119 -0.32 -2.31 -8.57
CA GLN A 119 -0.03 -2.41 -10.00
C GLN A 119 -0.24 -1.07 -10.71
N ARG A 120 -1.27 -0.30 -10.33
CA ARG A 120 -1.55 1.01 -10.93
C ARG A 120 -2.15 1.96 -9.90
N LEU A 121 -1.67 3.19 -9.87
CA LEU A 121 -2.30 4.29 -9.13
C LEU A 121 -3.11 5.14 -10.12
N VAL A 122 -4.43 5.10 -10.06
CA VAL A 122 -5.30 5.79 -11.00
C VAL A 122 -5.98 6.95 -10.28
N TYR A 123 -5.85 8.14 -10.84
CA TYR A 123 -6.44 9.38 -10.31
C TYR A 123 -7.61 9.82 -11.21
N GLN A 124 -8.43 10.76 -10.76
CA GLN A 124 -9.43 11.39 -11.64
C GLN A 124 -8.79 12.54 -12.44
N PRO A 125 -9.34 12.92 -13.63
CA PRO A 125 -10.58 12.43 -14.26
C PRO A 125 -10.39 11.37 -15.37
N THR A 126 -9.18 11.15 -15.87
CA THR A 126 -8.90 10.22 -16.97
C THR A 126 -8.81 8.79 -16.47
N GLY A 127 -9.96 8.13 -16.37
CA GLY A 127 -10.04 6.73 -15.97
C GLY A 127 -9.12 5.85 -16.84
N GLN A 128 -8.27 5.07 -16.15
CA GLN A 128 -7.46 3.93 -16.60
C GLN A 128 -5.95 4.12 -16.82
N VAL A 129 -5.42 5.35 -16.89
CA VAL A 129 -3.96 5.55 -16.96
C VAL A 129 -3.38 5.44 -15.54
N GLY A 130 -2.40 4.56 -15.34
CA GLY A 130 -1.66 4.50 -14.08
C GLY A 130 -0.68 5.69 -13.99
N ALA A 131 -0.43 6.16 -12.77
CA ALA A 131 0.51 7.23 -12.48
C ALA A 131 1.86 6.96 -13.16
N ASN A 132 2.36 7.97 -13.87
CA ASN A 132 3.59 7.92 -14.65
C ASN A 132 4.25 9.30 -14.64
N ALA A 133 5.26 9.51 -15.50
CA ALA A 133 6.06 10.74 -15.49
C ALA A 133 5.25 12.05 -15.61
N THR A 134 4.12 12.03 -16.33
CA THR A 134 3.32 13.22 -16.62
C THR A 134 1.88 13.13 -16.09
N TYR A 135 1.54 12.03 -15.40
CA TYR A 135 0.20 11.76 -14.91
C TYR A 135 0.24 11.28 -13.44
N PRO A 136 -0.61 11.80 -12.53
CA PRO A 136 -1.70 12.77 -12.74
C PRO A 136 -1.26 14.19 -13.07
N PHE A 137 0.02 14.50 -12.83
CA PHE A 137 0.70 15.74 -13.19
C PHE A 137 2.19 15.43 -13.36
N SER A 138 3.00 16.40 -13.77
CA SER A 138 4.45 16.25 -13.84
C SER A 138 5.07 16.39 -12.46
N TRP A 139 5.70 15.32 -11.98
CA TRP A 139 6.29 15.27 -10.64
C TRP A 139 7.50 16.20 -10.50
N ALA A 140 7.54 16.93 -9.40
CA ALA A 140 8.58 17.84 -8.96
C ALA A 140 9.15 17.43 -7.59
N ASP A 141 10.23 18.10 -7.18
CA ASP A 141 10.80 17.91 -5.85
C ASP A 141 9.76 18.19 -4.77
N THR A 142 9.80 17.41 -3.69
CA THR A 142 8.91 17.48 -2.52
C THR A 142 7.47 16.99 -2.72
N ASP A 143 7.05 16.68 -3.95
CA ASP A 143 5.80 15.99 -4.21
C ASP A 143 5.74 14.66 -3.48
N TRP A 144 4.53 14.18 -3.22
CA TRP A 144 4.38 12.86 -2.62
C TRP A 144 3.11 12.18 -3.07
N PHE A 145 3.11 10.86 -2.95
CA PHE A 145 1.92 10.05 -3.06
C PHE A 145 1.90 8.96 -2.01
N ALA A 146 0.72 8.51 -1.66
CA ALA A 146 0.50 7.42 -0.72
C ALA A 146 -0.62 6.53 -1.23
N ALA A 147 -0.50 5.23 -0.96
CA ALA A 147 -1.53 4.25 -1.29
C ALA A 147 -1.75 3.32 -0.10
N SER A 148 -2.98 2.82 0.01
CA SER A 148 -3.29 1.78 0.99
C SER A 148 -4.32 0.81 0.45
N VAL A 149 -4.23 -0.43 0.90
CA VAL A 149 -5.14 -1.51 0.53
C VAL A 149 -5.46 -2.33 1.77
N LEU A 150 -6.73 -2.72 1.89
CA LEU A 150 -7.13 -3.86 2.71
C LEU A 150 -7.30 -5.05 1.76
N GLY A 151 -6.37 -5.99 1.81
CA GLY A 151 -6.30 -7.10 0.89
C GLY A 151 -6.53 -8.45 1.56
N HIS A 152 -7.00 -9.43 0.80
CA HIS A 152 -7.09 -10.83 1.22
C HIS A 152 -5.90 -11.60 0.63
N THR A 153 -5.21 -12.42 1.42
CA THR A 153 -4.04 -13.19 0.98
C THR A 153 -4.41 -14.64 0.70
N VAL A 154 -3.66 -15.28 -0.20
CA VAL A 154 -3.75 -16.73 -0.49
C VAL A 154 -2.95 -17.57 0.49
#